data_AF-A0A0U5KWQ7-F1
#
_entry.id   AF-A0A0U5KWQ7-F1
#
_cell.length_a   1.000
_cell.length_b   1.000
_cell.length_c   1.000
_cell.angle_alpha   90.00
_cell.angle_beta   90.00
_cell.angle_gamma   90.00
#
_symmetry.space_group_name_H-M   'P 1'
#
loop_
_entity.id
_entity.type
_entity.pdbx_description
1 polymer ?
#
loop_
_entity_poly.entity_id
_entity_poly.type
_entity_poly.pdbx_seq_one_letter_code
_entity_poly.pdbx_strand_id
1 'polypeptide(L)'
;MTLIGHLPARYAASQKEVWVFARKLRAVKITLLCFCTKKLTDDFVRRFATLARSFPTDGGRMKLTILPLQHFSAQDRIDLQKIWPDEDISALAARLNSTHRVYAARFNDRLLAALQLEIAGTQGKIRRLNVRDVTRRRGVGGYLLEETLTQNPSVDHWWVADDGYDEQQVIAAFMQACDFRAQADGWVKNVEHD
;
A
#
# COMPACT_ATOMS: atom_id res chain seq x y z
N MET A 1 -1.66 9.81 -70.20
CA MET A 1 -2.21 8.56 -70.75
C MET A 1 -2.46 7.62 -69.60
N THR A 2 -3.70 7.18 -69.48
CA THR A 2 -4.42 6.53 -68.37
C THR A 2 -3.88 5.13 -68.03
N LEU A 3 -3.92 4.70 -66.75
CA LEU A 3 -4.78 3.58 -66.27
C LEU A 3 -4.51 3.11 -64.84
N ILE A 4 -5.63 2.75 -64.23
CA ILE A 4 -5.92 2.26 -62.87
C ILE A 4 -5.96 0.72 -62.87
N GLY A 5 -5.73 0.11 -61.69
CA GLY A 5 -6.17 -1.26 -61.33
C GLY A 5 -5.01 -2.27 -61.30
N HIS A 6 -4.89 -3.23 -60.37
CA HIS A 6 -5.86 -3.95 -59.55
C HIS A 6 -5.10 -4.74 -58.44
N LEU A 7 -5.66 -4.86 -57.23
CA LEU A 7 -5.61 -6.10 -56.41
C LEU A 7 -6.81 -6.99 -56.84
N PRO A 8 -6.95 -8.30 -56.52
CA PRO A 8 -6.40 -9.11 -55.40
C PRO A 8 -5.81 -10.48 -55.89
N ALA A 9 -5.33 -11.46 -55.10
CA ALA A 9 -6.00 -12.24 -54.06
C ALA A 9 -5.11 -13.39 -53.49
N ARG A 10 -5.47 -13.86 -52.28
CA ARG A 10 -5.29 -15.23 -51.69
C ARG A 10 -3.89 -15.60 -51.15
N TYR A 11 -3.65 -15.62 -49.84
CA TYR A 11 -4.02 -16.62 -48.80
C TYR A 11 -3.62 -18.08 -49.14
N ALA A 12 -2.49 -18.57 -48.59
CA ALA A 12 -2.38 -19.88 -47.93
C ALA A 12 -0.95 -20.15 -47.39
N ALA A 13 -0.88 -20.27 -46.06
CA ALA A 13 -0.10 -21.22 -45.26
C ALA A 13 1.45 -21.29 -45.37
N SER A 14 2.13 -21.10 -44.23
CA SER A 14 2.78 -22.21 -43.50
C SER A 14 3.44 -21.73 -42.20
N GLN A 15 2.88 -22.13 -41.06
CA GLN A 15 3.34 -21.84 -39.70
C GLN A 15 4.47 -22.78 -39.22
N LYS A 16 5.70 -22.69 -39.74
CA LYS A 16 6.80 -23.52 -39.16
C LYS A 16 8.18 -22.89 -39.00
N GLU A 17 8.39 -21.59 -39.23
CA GLU A 17 9.75 -21.01 -39.14
C GLU A 17 9.88 -19.76 -38.24
N VAL A 18 9.07 -19.67 -37.18
CA VAL A 18 9.22 -18.61 -36.16
C VAL A 18 10.01 -19.07 -34.92
N TRP A 19 10.37 -20.36 -34.84
CA TRP A 19 11.01 -20.95 -33.65
C TRP A 19 12.54 -21.01 -33.66
N VAL A 20 13.22 -20.53 -34.71
CA VAL A 20 14.69 -20.60 -34.80
C VAL A 20 15.40 -19.25 -34.55
N PHE A 21 14.68 -18.13 -34.50
CA PHE A 21 15.30 -16.81 -34.26
C PHE A 21 15.25 -16.34 -32.78
N ALA A 22 14.57 -17.07 -31.89
CA ALA A 22 14.39 -16.70 -30.48
C ALA A 22 15.52 -17.17 -29.54
N ARG A 23 16.77 -17.29 -30.01
CA ARG A 23 17.90 -17.74 -29.16
C ARG A 23 19.16 -16.88 -29.20
N LYS A 24 19.11 -15.65 -29.71
CA LYS A 24 20.23 -14.70 -29.56
C LYS A 24 19.69 -13.28 -29.70
N LEU A 25 19.43 -12.64 -28.56
CA LEU A 25 19.57 -11.20 -28.30
C LEU A 25 19.07 -10.96 -26.86
N ARG A 26 20.01 -11.05 -25.90
CA ARG A 26 19.85 -10.48 -24.58
C ARG A 26 20.06 -8.96 -24.70
N ALA A 27 19.27 -8.21 -23.94
CA ALA A 27 19.26 -6.75 -23.75
C ALA A 27 18.32 -5.93 -24.67
N VAL A 28 17.52 -5.10 -23.99
CA VAL A 28 16.71 -3.97 -24.48
C VAL A 28 15.37 -4.31 -25.16
N LYS A 29 14.30 -4.44 -24.34
CA LYS A 29 12.92 -3.97 -24.60
C LYS A 29 11.98 -4.32 -23.44
N ILE A 30 12.00 -3.54 -22.36
CA ILE A 30 10.80 -3.28 -21.53
C ILE A 30 10.82 -1.79 -21.17
N THR A 31 10.65 -0.99 -22.20
CA THR A 31 10.02 0.32 -22.10
C THR A 31 8.94 0.30 -23.17
N LEU A 32 7.76 0.80 -22.81
CA LEU A 32 6.54 0.85 -23.63
C LEU A 32 5.61 -0.38 -23.55
N LEU A 33 5.07 -0.67 -22.36
CA LEU A 33 3.69 -1.12 -22.23
C LEU A 33 3.21 -0.98 -20.77
N CYS A 34 2.94 0.26 -20.35
CA CYS A 34 2.00 0.53 -19.26
C CYS A 34 1.49 1.98 -19.35
N PHE A 35 1.01 2.39 -20.53
CA PHE A 35 0.30 3.67 -20.73
C PHE A 35 -1.21 3.45 -20.87
N CYS A 36 -1.74 2.47 -20.14
CA CYS A 36 -3.18 2.26 -20.03
C CYS A 36 -3.43 1.45 -18.77
N THR A 37 -3.85 2.11 -17.68
CA THR A 37 -4.83 1.63 -16.69
C THR A 37 -4.82 2.50 -15.43
N LYS A 38 -5.54 3.63 -15.46
CA LYS A 38 -6.08 4.22 -14.22
C LYS A 38 -7.04 3.26 -13.49
N LYS A 39 -7.48 2.17 -14.14
CA LYS A 39 -8.40 1.16 -13.61
C LYS A 39 -7.75 -0.04 -12.89
N LEU A 40 -6.44 -0.28 -13.02
CA LEU A 40 -5.79 -1.44 -12.38
C LEU A 40 -5.33 -1.16 -10.94
N THR A 41 -5.23 0.10 -10.52
CA THR A 41 -4.86 0.48 -9.16
C THR A 41 -6.04 0.40 -8.20
N ASP A 42 -7.23 0.87 -8.62
CA ASP A 42 -8.46 0.81 -7.80
C ASP A 42 -8.89 -0.63 -7.51
N ASP A 43 -8.83 -1.50 -8.52
CA ASP A 43 -9.21 -2.90 -8.37
C ASP A 43 -8.23 -3.70 -7.51
N PHE A 44 -6.95 -3.32 -7.46
CA PHE A 44 -5.94 -4.04 -6.67
C PHE A 44 -6.12 -3.78 -5.17
N VAL A 45 -6.31 -2.52 -4.76
CA VAL A 45 -6.55 -2.17 -3.35
C VAL A 45 -7.93 -2.66 -2.90
N ARG A 46 -8.99 -2.50 -3.72
CA ARG A 46 -10.34 -2.96 -3.39
C ARG A 46 -10.48 -4.49 -3.37
N ARG A 47 -9.81 -5.22 -4.28
CA ARG A 47 -9.77 -6.69 -4.23
C ARG A 47 -8.92 -7.21 -3.07
N PHE A 48 -7.86 -6.53 -2.66
CA PHE A 48 -7.15 -6.91 -1.43
C PHE A 48 -7.95 -6.59 -0.17
N ALA A 49 -8.70 -5.49 -0.10
CA ALA A 49 -9.62 -5.20 1.01
C ALA A 49 -10.78 -6.23 1.12
N THR A 50 -11.13 -6.88 0.00
CA THR A 50 -12.08 -8.00 -0.02
C THR A 50 -11.40 -9.33 0.32
N LEU A 51 -10.14 -9.55 -0.09
CA LEU A 51 -9.34 -10.73 0.27
C LEU A 51 -8.82 -10.70 1.71
N ALA A 52 -8.65 -9.53 2.32
CA ALA A 52 -8.30 -9.37 3.73
C ALA A 52 -9.46 -9.72 4.66
N ARG A 53 -10.70 -9.63 4.15
CA ARG A 53 -11.92 -10.10 4.84
C ARG A 53 -12.12 -11.62 4.75
N SER A 54 -11.36 -12.34 3.93
CA SER A 54 -11.42 -13.79 3.77
C SER A 54 -10.16 -14.51 4.28
N PHE A 55 -9.71 -14.17 5.49
CA PHE A 55 -8.82 -15.04 6.26
C PHE A 55 -9.62 -15.89 7.28
N PRO A 56 -10.16 -17.06 6.89
CA PRO A 56 -10.72 -18.05 7.83
C PRO A 56 -9.55 -18.83 8.48
N THR A 57 -9.54 -19.32 9.71
CA THR A 57 -10.54 -19.57 10.77
C THR A 57 -9.82 -19.61 12.13
N ASP A 58 -10.65 -19.66 13.16
CA ASP A 58 -10.47 -20.39 14.43
C ASP A 58 -9.52 -21.61 14.35
N GLY A 59 -8.69 -21.76 15.40
CA GLY A 59 -7.73 -22.86 15.56
C GLY A 59 -6.32 -22.63 14.98
N GLY A 60 -5.56 -21.67 15.53
CA GLY A 60 -4.09 -21.59 15.37
C GLY A 60 -3.53 -20.97 14.08
N ARG A 61 -4.22 -20.01 13.45
CA ARG A 61 -3.83 -19.49 12.12
C ARG A 61 -3.17 -18.12 12.10
N MET A 62 -2.17 -18.02 11.23
CA MET A 62 -1.37 -16.83 10.98
C MET A 62 -2.21 -15.71 10.34
N LYS A 63 -2.83 -14.87 11.17
CA LYS A 63 -3.70 -13.76 10.75
C LYS A 63 -2.99 -12.42 10.93
N LEU A 64 -3.16 -11.52 9.96
CA LEU A 64 -2.79 -10.11 10.09
C LEU A 64 -3.90 -9.37 10.83
N THR A 65 -3.55 -8.76 11.96
CA THR A 65 -4.50 -8.02 12.81
C THR A 65 -4.01 -6.59 12.98
N ILE A 66 -4.91 -5.63 12.78
CA ILE A 66 -4.62 -4.21 13.06
C ILE A 66 -5.16 -3.88 14.44
N LEU A 67 -4.29 -3.40 15.32
CA LEU A 67 -4.68 -3.03 16.68
C LEU A 67 -4.03 -1.73 17.16
N PRO A 68 -4.74 -0.93 17.97
CA PRO A 68 -4.12 0.13 18.75
C PRO A 68 -3.29 -0.48 19.88
N LEU A 69 -2.03 -0.07 20.00
CA LEU A 69 -1.13 -0.47 21.07
C LEU A 69 -1.32 0.47 22.27
N GLN A 70 -1.83 -0.06 23.39
CA GLN A 70 -1.93 0.68 24.65
C GLN A 70 -0.66 0.58 25.49
N HIS A 71 0.04 -0.55 25.38
CA HIS A 71 1.31 -0.82 26.03
C HIS A 71 2.22 -1.57 25.06
N PHE A 72 3.53 -1.42 25.22
CA PHE A 72 4.52 -2.14 24.41
C PHE A 72 5.17 -3.25 25.23
N SER A 73 5.00 -4.51 24.78
CA SER A 73 5.78 -5.63 25.28
C SER A 73 7.26 -5.49 24.90
N ALA A 74 8.13 -6.31 25.49
CA ALA A 74 9.54 -6.36 25.11
C ALA A 74 9.70 -6.68 23.60
N GLN A 75 8.88 -7.58 23.06
CA GLN A 75 8.91 -7.94 21.65
C GLN A 75 8.39 -6.81 20.75
N ASP A 76 7.36 -6.08 21.18
CA ASP A 76 6.84 -4.92 20.44
C ASP A 76 7.90 -3.84 20.35
N ARG A 77 8.65 -3.57 21.43
CA ARG A 77 9.74 -2.58 21.41
C ARG A 77 10.81 -2.94 20.39
N ILE A 78 11.20 -4.21 20.32
CA ILE A 78 12.17 -4.70 19.34
C ILE A 78 11.63 -4.54 17.91
N ASP A 79 10.37 -4.87 17.68
CA ASP A 79 9.78 -4.77 16.34
C ASP A 79 9.53 -3.31 15.92
N LEU A 80 9.10 -2.46 16.85
CA LEU A 80 8.96 -1.01 16.64
C LEU A 80 10.30 -0.36 16.33
N GLN A 81 11.41 -0.75 16.98
CA GLN A 81 12.74 -0.25 16.62
C GLN A 81 13.15 -0.65 15.19
N LYS A 82 12.69 -1.81 14.70
CA LYS A 82 12.90 -2.23 13.30
C LYS A 82 12.03 -1.47 12.31
N ILE A 83 10.85 -1.02 12.74
CA ILE A 83 9.93 -0.22 11.93
C ILE A 83 10.37 1.25 11.94
N TRP A 84 10.85 1.78 13.06
CA TRP A 84 11.30 3.15 13.24
C TRP A 84 12.69 3.18 13.90
N PRO A 85 13.77 3.04 13.11
CA PRO A 85 15.13 2.98 13.64
C PRO A 85 15.56 4.20 14.45
N ASP A 86 15.03 5.37 14.11
CA ASP A 86 15.42 6.66 14.69
C ASP A 86 14.47 7.14 15.82
N GLU A 87 13.47 6.34 16.18
CA GLU A 87 12.46 6.72 17.18
C GLU A 87 12.85 6.22 18.58
N ASP A 88 12.71 7.09 19.59
CA ASP A 88 12.80 6.69 21.00
C ASP A 88 11.49 6.00 21.42
N ILE A 89 11.49 4.67 21.33
CA ILE A 89 10.31 3.85 21.65
C ILE A 89 9.92 3.96 23.13
N SER A 90 10.86 4.26 24.03
CA SER A 90 10.55 4.42 25.45
C SER A 90 9.84 5.74 25.72
N ALA A 91 10.31 6.84 25.12
CA ALA A 91 9.63 8.13 25.19
C ALA A 91 8.26 8.07 24.49
N LEU A 92 8.15 7.39 23.35
CA LEU A 92 6.89 7.18 22.65
C LEU A 92 5.87 6.45 23.52
N ALA A 93 6.28 5.38 24.21
CA ALA A 93 5.42 4.62 25.11
C ALA A 93 4.84 5.47 26.24
N ALA A 94 5.63 6.39 26.80
CA ALA A 94 5.21 7.29 27.88
C ALA A 94 4.19 8.35 27.42
N ARG A 95 4.11 8.60 26.11
CA ARG A 95 3.27 9.64 25.51
C ARG A 95 1.90 9.12 25.04
N LEU A 96 1.68 7.80 25.07
CA LEU A 96 0.43 7.19 24.62
C LEU A 96 -0.74 7.61 25.51
N ASN A 97 -1.85 8.00 24.88
CA ASN A 97 -3.10 8.34 25.54
C ASN A 97 -4.26 8.28 24.52
N SER A 98 -5.44 8.76 24.90
CA SER A 98 -6.61 8.78 24.02
C SER A 98 -6.44 9.65 22.77
N THR A 99 -5.57 10.67 22.81
CA THR A 99 -5.24 11.56 21.68
C THR A 99 -4.08 11.00 20.87
N HIS A 100 -3.02 10.53 21.54
CA HIS A 100 -1.79 10.04 20.92
C HIS A 100 -1.73 8.52 20.96
N ARG A 101 -1.92 7.89 19.81
CA ARG A 101 -2.05 6.44 19.66
C ARG A 101 -0.98 5.90 18.72
N VAL A 102 -0.68 4.62 18.88
CA VAL A 102 0.10 3.86 17.89
C VAL A 102 -0.78 2.73 17.40
N TYR A 103 -0.95 2.62 16.08
CA TYR A 103 -1.58 1.48 15.45
C TYR A 103 -0.51 0.60 14.83
N ALA A 104 -0.66 -0.71 14.97
CA ALA A 104 0.29 -1.66 14.43
C ALA A 104 -0.41 -2.83 13.72
N ALA A 105 0.25 -3.31 12.68
CA ALA A 105 -0.13 -4.53 11.98
C ALA A 105 0.66 -5.71 12.56
N ARG A 106 -0.04 -6.59 13.28
CA ARG A 106 0.54 -7.78 13.94
C ARG A 106 0.27 -9.04 13.14
N PHE A 107 1.29 -9.87 12.97
CA PHE A 107 1.20 -11.19 12.35
C PHE A 107 2.09 -12.16 13.13
N ASN A 108 1.53 -13.25 13.65
CA ASN A 108 2.25 -14.23 14.48
C ASN A 108 3.05 -13.58 15.61
N ASP A 109 2.40 -12.72 16.40
CA ASP A 109 3.01 -11.97 17.51
C ASP A 109 4.12 -11.00 17.12
N ARG A 110 4.41 -10.79 15.83
CA ARG A 110 5.38 -9.82 15.33
C ARG A 110 4.71 -8.61 14.74
N LEU A 111 5.26 -7.42 15.00
CA LEU A 111 4.82 -6.20 14.32
C LEU A 111 5.51 -6.10 12.96
N LEU A 112 4.70 -5.91 11.91
CA LEU A 112 5.15 -5.81 10.52
C LEU A 112 5.12 -4.37 10.00
N ALA A 113 4.21 -3.57 10.53
CA ALA A 113 4.03 -2.17 10.19
C ALA A 113 3.45 -1.43 11.39
N ALA A 114 3.67 -0.12 11.45
CA ALA A 114 3.05 0.73 12.44
C ALA A 114 2.86 2.15 11.90
N LEU A 115 1.96 2.88 12.54
CA LEU A 115 1.77 4.31 12.37
C LEU A 115 1.55 4.98 13.73
N GLN A 116 1.90 6.25 13.83
CA GLN A 116 1.51 7.10 14.95
C GLN A 116 0.28 7.91 14.54
N LEU A 117 -0.71 8.01 15.43
CA LEU A 117 -1.95 8.74 15.20
C LEU A 117 -2.15 9.77 16.31
N GLU A 118 -2.41 11.01 15.94
CA GLU A 118 -2.89 12.08 16.82
C GLU A 118 -4.33 12.44 16.42
N ILE A 119 -5.25 12.45 17.39
CA ILE A 119 -6.65 12.82 17.16
C ILE A 119 -6.99 14.12 17.88
N ALA A 120 -7.48 15.11 17.14
CA ALA A 120 -7.95 16.39 17.65
C ALA A 120 -9.35 16.70 17.09
N GLY A 121 -10.40 16.44 17.88
CA GLY A 121 -11.78 16.56 17.42
C GLY A 121 -12.07 15.60 16.27
N THR A 122 -12.50 16.14 15.13
CA THR A 122 -12.76 15.39 13.89
C THR A 122 -11.53 15.27 12.98
N GLN A 123 -10.35 15.70 13.45
CA GLN A 123 -9.10 15.65 12.70
C GLN A 123 -8.21 14.52 13.19
N GLY A 124 -7.68 13.73 12.24
CA GLY A 124 -6.70 12.68 12.48
C GLY A 124 -5.40 12.98 11.74
N LYS A 125 -4.29 13.05 12.47
CA LYS A 125 -2.95 13.22 11.92
C LYS A 125 -2.17 11.93 12.04
N ILE A 126 -1.80 11.35 10.91
CA ILE A 126 -1.00 10.14 10.82
C ILE A 126 0.45 10.53 10.54
N ARG A 127 1.36 9.93 11.29
CA ARG A 127 2.80 10.12 11.15
C ARG A 127 3.53 8.79 11.16
N ARG A 128 4.73 8.78 10.60
CA ARG A 128 5.66 7.64 10.64
C ARG A 128 5.01 6.35 10.13
N LEU A 129 4.11 6.42 9.14
CA LEU A 129 3.55 5.22 8.54
C LEU A 129 4.68 4.44 7.86
N ASN A 130 5.04 3.28 8.40
CA ASN A 130 6.09 2.45 7.82
C ASN A 130 5.77 0.97 7.87
N VAL A 131 6.19 0.25 6.82
CA VAL A 131 6.07 -1.20 6.68
C VAL A 131 7.48 -1.76 6.53
N ARG A 132 7.79 -2.81 7.29
CA ARG A 132 9.07 -3.53 7.17
C ARG A 132 9.27 -4.06 5.76
N ASP A 133 10.48 -3.92 5.22
CA ASP A 133 10.87 -4.30 3.86
C ASP A 133 10.40 -5.69 3.45
N VAL A 134 10.60 -6.68 4.33
CA VAL A 134 10.25 -8.09 4.11
C VAL A 134 8.76 -8.35 3.85
N THR A 135 7.91 -7.37 4.17
CA THR A 135 6.45 -7.45 4.06
C THR A 135 5.84 -6.33 3.20
N ARG A 136 6.67 -5.55 2.52
CA ARG A 136 6.21 -4.55 1.55
C ARG A 136 5.57 -5.22 0.33
N ARG A 137 4.69 -4.47 -0.34
CA ARG A 137 3.93 -4.91 -1.54
C ARG A 137 3.05 -6.16 -1.32
N ARG A 138 2.62 -6.41 -0.09
CA ARG A 138 1.69 -7.49 0.30
C ARG A 138 0.37 -6.99 0.89
N GLY A 139 0.05 -5.71 0.69
CA GLY A 139 -1.17 -5.08 1.21
C GLY A 139 -1.12 -4.64 2.68
N VAL A 140 -0.05 -4.94 3.43
CA VAL A 140 0.04 -4.64 4.88
C VAL A 140 -0.17 -3.16 5.20
N GLY A 141 0.50 -2.25 4.49
CA GLY A 141 0.39 -0.81 4.74
C GLY A 141 -1.01 -0.26 4.41
N GLY A 142 -1.60 -0.71 3.30
CA GLY A 142 -2.95 -0.33 2.91
C GLY A 142 -3.98 -0.81 3.93
N TYR A 143 -3.87 -2.07 4.38
CA TYR A 143 -4.77 -2.62 5.39
C TYR A 143 -4.63 -1.93 6.76
N LEU A 144 -3.39 -1.62 7.19
CA LEU A 144 -3.15 -0.84 8.40
C LEU A 144 -3.82 0.53 8.33
N LEU A 145 -3.69 1.24 7.20
CA LEU A 145 -4.26 2.56 7.02
C LEU A 145 -5.80 2.51 6.97
N GLU A 146 -6.37 1.60 6.17
CA GLU A 146 -7.82 1.41 6.04
C GLU A 146 -8.46 1.08 7.40
N GLU A 147 -7.94 0.08 8.11
CA GLU A 147 -8.48 -0.30 9.41
C GLU A 147 -8.30 0.79 10.47
N THR A 148 -7.22 1.58 10.41
CA THR A 148 -7.06 2.73 11.30
C THR A 148 -8.16 3.76 11.06
N LEU A 149 -8.47 4.07 9.80
CA LEU A 149 -9.57 4.97 9.46
C LEU A 149 -10.91 4.40 9.95
N THR A 150 -11.20 3.13 9.66
CA THR A 150 -12.44 2.44 10.08
C THR A 150 -12.62 2.39 11.59
N GLN A 151 -11.54 2.19 12.36
CA GLN A 151 -11.60 2.14 13.82
C GLN A 151 -11.74 3.52 14.48
N ASN A 152 -11.72 4.61 13.71
CA ASN A 152 -11.89 5.98 14.20
C ASN A 152 -13.03 6.70 13.46
N PRO A 153 -14.29 6.26 13.63
CA PRO A 153 -15.45 6.77 12.86
C PRO A 153 -15.85 8.20 13.22
N SER A 154 -15.25 8.81 14.25
CA SER A 154 -15.47 10.22 14.61
C SER A 154 -14.48 11.18 13.93
N VAL A 155 -13.67 10.69 13.00
CA VAL A 155 -12.63 11.46 12.30
C VAL A 155 -12.94 11.49 10.81
N ASP A 156 -13.32 12.68 10.36
CA ASP A 156 -13.79 12.97 9.02
C ASP A 156 -12.72 13.70 8.19
N HIS A 157 -11.69 14.27 8.83
CA HIS A 157 -10.55 14.89 8.15
C HIS A 157 -9.22 14.22 8.52
N TRP A 158 -8.60 13.56 7.55
CA TRP A 158 -7.33 12.87 7.70
C TRP A 158 -6.21 13.61 7.01
N TRP A 159 -5.11 13.80 7.73
CA TRP A 159 -3.84 14.26 7.19
C TRP A 159 -2.75 13.23 7.51
N VAL A 160 -1.92 12.89 6.52
CA VAL A 160 -0.75 12.01 6.69
C VAL A 160 0.50 12.81 6.37
N ALA A 161 1.45 12.83 7.30
CA ALA A 161 2.73 13.50 7.13
C ALA A 161 3.54 12.90 5.97
N ASP A 162 4.27 13.75 5.27
CA ASP A 162 5.33 13.34 4.36
C ASP A 162 6.63 13.02 5.14
N ASP A 163 6.55 12.06 6.07
CA ASP A 163 7.67 11.64 6.94
C ASP A 163 8.02 10.14 6.80
N GLY A 164 7.72 9.57 5.63
CA GLY A 164 8.04 8.19 5.28
C GLY A 164 9.53 7.97 4.98
N TYR A 165 9.99 6.73 5.16
CA TYR A 165 11.38 6.33 4.91
C TYR A 165 11.66 5.92 3.45
N ASP A 166 10.61 5.84 2.62
CA ASP A 166 10.70 5.41 1.23
C ASP A 166 10.91 6.58 0.27
N GLU A 167 11.26 6.25 -0.98
CA GLU A 167 11.31 7.24 -2.05
C GLU A 167 9.95 7.92 -2.25
N GLN A 168 9.98 9.23 -2.48
CA GLN A 168 8.79 10.06 -2.63
C GLN A 168 7.80 9.56 -3.69
N GLN A 169 8.31 8.97 -4.77
CA GLN A 169 7.47 8.40 -5.83
C GLN A 169 6.69 7.16 -5.35
N VAL A 170 7.29 6.35 -4.47
CA VAL A 170 6.65 5.17 -3.87
C VAL A 170 5.58 5.59 -2.88
N ILE A 171 5.89 6.58 -2.03
CA ILE A 171 4.94 7.16 -1.07
C ILE A 171 3.76 7.76 -1.83
N ALA A 172 4.01 8.56 -2.86
CA ALA A 172 2.97 9.18 -3.67
C ALA A 172 2.05 8.15 -4.35
N ALA A 173 2.61 7.12 -4.97
CA ALA A 173 1.82 6.07 -5.60
C ALA A 173 0.97 5.30 -4.57
N PHE A 174 1.52 5.03 -3.38
CA PHE A 174 0.80 4.37 -2.29
C PHE A 174 -0.37 5.25 -1.80
N MET A 175 -0.12 6.52 -1.49
CA MET A 175 -1.14 7.44 -0.98
C MET A 175 -2.27 7.66 -1.98
N GLN A 176 -1.93 7.80 -3.27
CA GLN A 176 -2.93 7.89 -4.34
C GLN A 176 -3.80 6.63 -4.43
N ALA A 177 -3.21 5.44 -4.28
CA ALA A 177 -3.96 4.18 -4.28
C ALA A 177 -4.86 4.00 -3.03
N CYS A 178 -4.60 4.76 -1.96
CA CYS A 178 -5.45 4.84 -0.76
C CYS A 178 -6.46 6.00 -0.80
N ASP A 179 -6.64 6.64 -1.97
CA ASP A 179 -7.53 7.78 -2.21
C ASP A 179 -7.14 9.06 -1.43
N PHE A 180 -5.86 9.22 -1.08
CA PHE A 180 -5.36 10.48 -0.52
C PHE A 180 -4.91 11.44 -1.63
N ARG A 181 -5.06 12.74 -1.37
CA ARG A 181 -4.62 13.83 -2.26
C ARG A 181 -3.38 14.50 -1.69
N ALA A 182 -2.40 14.80 -2.55
CA ALA A 182 -1.19 15.49 -2.13
C ALA A 182 -1.47 16.95 -1.69
N GLN A 183 -0.75 17.40 -0.68
CA GLN A 183 -0.67 18.78 -0.19
C GLN A 183 0.81 19.14 0.09
N ALA A 184 1.11 20.40 0.38
CA ALA A 184 2.47 20.92 0.50
C ALA A 184 3.36 20.19 1.54
N ASP A 185 2.78 19.61 2.59
CA ASP A 185 3.47 18.98 3.71
C ASP A 185 3.01 17.54 4.01
N GLY A 186 2.20 16.96 3.12
CA GLY A 186 1.59 15.66 3.37
C GLY A 186 0.44 15.33 2.42
N TRP A 187 -0.50 14.55 2.94
CA TRP A 187 -1.56 13.93 2.18
C TRP A 187 -2.89 14.05 2.92
N VAL A 188 -3.96 14.44 2.23
CA VAL A 188 -5.27 14.65 2.85
C VAL A 188 -6.34 13.73 2.28
N LYS A 189 -7.24 13.28 3.15
CA LYS A 189 -8.46 12.54 2.81
C LYS A 189 -9.60 12.98 3.70
N ASN A 190 -10.75 13.28 3.10
CA ASN A 190 -11.99 13.51 3.84
C ASN A 190 -12.83 12.24 3.76
N VAL A 191 -13.41 11.83 4.87
CA VAL A 191 -14.35 10.71 4.94
C VAL A 191 -15.73 11.32 5.15
N GLU A 192 -16.63 11.13 4.19
CA GLU A 192 -18.02 11.52 4.34
C GLU A 192 -18.74 10.43 5.15
N HIS A 193 -19.48 10.85 6.17
CA HIS A 193 -20.37 9.98 6.93
C HIS A 193 -21.79 10.20 6.40
N ASP A 194 -22.36 9.18 5.76
CA ASP A 194 -23.78 9.14 5.34
C ASP A 194 -24.72 9.00 6.56
#